data_AF-M0C4K9-F1
#
_entry.id   AF-M0C4K9-F1
#
_cell.length_a   1.000
_cell.length_b   1.000
_cell.length_c   1.000
_cell.angle_alpha   90.00
_cell.angle_beta   90.00
_cell.angle_gamma   90.00
#
_symmetry.space_group_name_H-M   'P 1'
#
loop_
_entity.id
_entity.type
_entity.pdbx_description
1 polymer ?
#
loop_
_entity_poly.entity_id
_entity_poly.type
_entity_poly.pdbx_seq_one_letter_code
_entity_poly.pdbx_strand_id
1 'polypeptide(L)' 'MGRPNEYAGDMRWGWECPRCDADVSVARDPGSETFHWVCPTEDCPSIGFGFASRRRARLALREYREAYQNIYR' A
#
# COMPACT_ATOMS: atom_id res chain seq x y z
N MET A 1 -27.51 0.63 8.73
CA MET A 1 -27.34 1.85 7.91
C MET A 1 -25.87 2.22 8.04
N GLY A 2 -24.99 1.97 7.08
CA GLY A 2 -25.12 2.37 5.69
C GLY A 2 -24.84 3.87 5.57
N ARG A 3 -23.57 4.29 5.64
CA ARG A 3 -22.90 4.89 4.48
C ARG A 3 -21.39 5.08 4.69
N PRO A 4 -20.61 4.87 3.63
CA PRO A 4 -19.17 4.84 3.62
C PRO A 4 -18.63 6.26 3.76
N ASN A 5 -17.42 6.40 4.30
CA ASN A 5 -16.76 7.70 4.40
C ASN A 5 -16.38 8.19 2.98
N GLU A 6 -17.35 8.78 2.28
CA GLU A 6 -17.25 9.53 1.03
C GLU A 6 -16.58 10.90 1.26
N TYR A 7 -15.35 10.90 1.76
CA TYR A 7 -14.54 12.13 1.87
C TYR A 7 -13.09 11.89 1.45
N ALA A 8 -12.89 11.75 0.13
CA ALA A 8 -11.92 12.54 -0.64
C ALA A 8 -11.75 11.90 -2.02
N GLY A 9 -12.51 12.38 -3.00
CA GLY A 9 -12.26 12.17 -4.42
C GLY A 9 -10.89 12.74 -4.80
N ASP A 10 -9.87 11.91 -4.73
CA ASP A 10 -8.50 12.32 -4.99
C ASP A 10 -7.78 11.08 -5.55
N MET A 11 -6.99 11.25 -6.59
CA MET A 11 -6.56 10.25 -7.57
C MET A 11 -5.52 9.25 -7.00
N ARG A 12 -5.87 8.51 -5.93
CA ARG A 12 -4.95 8.11 -4.85
C ARG A 12 -4.79 6.61 -4.56
N TRP A 13 -5.40 5.74 -5.36
CA TRP A 13 -5.31 4.27 -5.23
C TRP A 13 -3.83 3.86 -5.25
N GLY A 14 -3.42 3.08 -4.25
CA GLY A 14 -2.06 2.55 -4.22
C GLY A 14 -1.99 1.27 -5.04
N TRP A 15 -0.79 0.76 -5.22
CA TRP A 15 -0.59 -0.38 -6.10
C TRP A 15 -1.26 -1.64 -5.51
N GLU A 16 -1.62 -2.59 -6.36
CA GLU A 16 -2.21 -3.85 -5.91
C GLU A 16 -1.14 -4.73 -5.22
N CYS A 17 -1.54 -5.41 -4.16
CA CYS A 17 -0.69 -6.36 -3.46
C CYS A 17 -0.31 -7.52 -4.41
N PRO A 18 0.97 -7.90 -4.54
CA PRO A 18 1.35 -9.00 -5.44
C PRO A 18 0.89 -10.39 -5.00
N ARG A 19 0.42 -10.55 -3.76
CA ARG A 19 -0.01 -11.86 -3.23
C ARG A 19 -1.50 -12.12 -3.37
N CYS A 20 -2.32 -11.08 -3.28
CA CYS A 20 -3.77 -11.19 -3.23
C CYS A 20 -4.51 -10.15 -4.09
N ASP A 21 -3.77 -9.35 -4.85
CA ASP A 21 -4.25 -8.30 -5.76
C ASP A 21 -5.17 -7.24 -5.12
N ALA A 22 -5.22 -7.18 -3.78
CA ALA A 22 -5.97 -6.16 -3.07
C ALA A 22 -5.35 -4.76 -3.25
N ASP A 23 -6.21 -3.74 -3.34
CA ASP A 23 -5.76 -2.33 -3.39
C ASP A 23 -5.10 -1.96 -2.06
N VAL A 24 -3.84 -1.53 -2.12
CA VAL A 24 -3.07 -1.18 -0.93
C VAL A 24 -2.98 0.33 -0.79
N SER A 25 -3.56 0.88 0.27
CA SER A 25 -3.45 2.31 0.56
C SER A 25 -2.11 2.67 1.23
N VAL A 26 -1.59 3.86 0.90
CA VAL A 26 -0.42 4.45 1.56
C VAL A 26 -0.88 5.49 2.58
N ALA A 27 -0.46 5.33 3.82
CA ALA A 27 -0.73 6.25 4.93
C ALA A 27 0.56 6.89 5.47
N ARG A 28 0.42 8.02 6.16
CA ARG A 28 1.51 8.65 6.92
C ARG A 28 1.47 8.13 8.35
N ASP A 29 2.62 7.72 8.87
CA ASP A 29 2.81 7.41 10.28
C ASP A 29 3.04 8.71 11.07
N PRO A 30 2.15 9.07 12.01
CA PRO A 30 2.30 10.31 12.79
C PRO A 30 3.42 10.22 13.83
N GLY A 31 3.83 9.01 14.25
CA GLY A 31 4.87 8.81 15.26
C GLY A 31 6.30 9.01 14.73
N SER A 32 6.53 8.70 13.46
CA SER A 32 7.87 8.72 12.83
C SER A 32 7.97 9.72 11.69
N GLU A 33 6.89 10.43 11.37
CA GLU A 33 6.76 11.29 10.18
C GLU A 33 7.02 10.59 8.83
N THR A 34 7.11 9.26 8.82
CA THR A 34 7.34 8.44 7.62
C THR A 34 6.01 8.01 6.98
N PHE A 35 6.10 7.36 5.83
CA PHE A 35 4.96 6.76 5.14
C PHE A 35 5.07 5.24 5.19
N HIS A 36 3.92 4.58 5.19
CA HIS A 36 3.79 3.13 5.19
C HIS A 36 2.60 2.68 4.33
N TRP A 37 2.58 1.40 4.00
CA TRP A 37 1.46 0.72 3.36
C TRP A 37 1.31 -0.67 3.99
N VAL A 38 0.06 -1.10 4.16
CA VAL A 38 -0.31 -2.40 4.71
C VAL A 38 -1.41 -2.97 3.83
N CYS A 39 -1.24 -4.22 3.40
CA CYS A 39 -2.29 -4.90 2.67
C CYS A 39 -3.57 -5.00 3.53
N PRO A 40 -4.75 -4.65 2.99
CA PRO A 40 -5.99 -4.70 3.77
C PRO A 40 -6.49 -6.13 4.04
N THR A 41 -5.97 -7.11 3.32
CA THR A 41 -6.35 -8.52 3.46
C THR A 41 -5.77 -9.09 4.75
N GLU A 42 -6.64 -9.61 5.61
CA GLU A 42 -6.25 -10.37 6.80
C GLU A 42 -5.32 -11.54 6.40
N ASP A 43 -4.31 -11.83 7.21
CA ASP A 43 -3.25 -12.83 6.94
C ASP A 43 -2.30 -12.54 5.76
N CYS A 44 -2.40 -11.39 5.07
CA CYS A 44 -1.42 -11.02 4.07
C CYS A 44 -0.21 -10.31 4.73
N PRO A 45 1.01 -10.91 4.74
CA PRO A 45 2.16 -10.30 5.40
C PRO A 45 2.82 -9.19 4.56
N SER A 46 2.14 -8.70 3.51
CA SER A 46 2.65 -7.64 2.65
C SER A 46 2.51 -6.29 3.35
N ILE A 47 3.62 -5.83 3.92
CA ILE A 47 3.78 -4.55 4.61
C ILE A 47 5.07 -3.85 4.15
N GLY A 48 5.02 -2.52 4.09
CA GLY A 48 6.20 -1.67 3.89
C GLY A 48 6.08 -0.40 4.71
N PHE A 49 7.18 0.02 5.35
CA PHE A 49 7.22 1.16 6.26
C PHE A 49 8.55 1.92 6.16
N GLY A 50 8.63 3.10 6.77
CA GLY A 50 9.86 3.88 6.85
C GLY A 50 10.16 4.73 5.60
N PHE A 51 9.17 4.97 4.74
CA PHE A 51 9.40 5.75 3.53
C PHE A 51 9.37 7.25 3.81
N ALA A 52 10.36 7.98 3.30
CA ALA A 52 10.44 9.44 3.48
C ALA A 52 9.32 10.22 2.75
N SER A 53 8.59 9.59 1.83
CA SER A 53 7.50 10.24 1.11
C SER A 53 6.47 9.23 0.59
N ARG A 54 5.23 9.68 0.39
CA ARG A 54 4.16 8.87 -0.23
C ARG A 54 4.58 8.29 -1.59
N ARG A 55 5.33 9.04 -2.39
CA ARG A 55 5.83 8.58 -3.69
C ARG A 55 6.81 7.41 -3.54
N ARG A 56 7.75 7.48 -2.58
CA ARG A 56 8.68 6.39 -2.29
C ARG A 56 7.96 5.13 -1.83
N ALA A 57 6.95 5.28 -0.96
CA ALA A 57 6.13 4.17 -0.51
C ALA A 57 5.45 3.43 -1.69
N ARG A 58 4.91 4.19 -2.65
CA ARG A 58 4.32 3.62 -3.88
C ARG A 58 5.33 2.93 -4.79
N LEU A 59 6.51 3.52 -4.98
CA LEU A 59 7.56 2.91 -5.79
C LEU A 59 8.02 1.58 -5.17
N ALA A 60 8.24 1.56 -3.85
CA ALA A 60 8.63 0.34 -3.15
C ALA A 60 7.58 -0.77 -3.26
N LEU A 61 6.29 -0.44 -3.24
CA LEU A 61 5.22 -1.43 -3.45
C LEU A 61 5.23 -1.98 -4.87
N ARG A 62 5.49 -1.14 -5.87
CA ARG A 62 5.68 -1.57 -7.26
C ARG A 62 6.91 -2.49 -7.41
N GLU A 63 8.06 -2.08 -6.87
CA GLU A 63 9.30 -2.87 -6.89
C GLU A 63 9.10 -4.23 -6.21
N TYR A 64 8.35 -4.26 -5.11
CA TYR A 64 7.97 -5.49 -4.43
C TYR A 64 7.14 -6.42 -5.32
N ARG A 65 6.18 -5.87 -6.08
CA ARG A 65 5.39 -6.65 -7.05
C ARG A 65 6.25 -7.21 -8.18
N GLU A 66 7.13 -6.40 -8.76
CA GLU A 66 8.04 -6.84 -9.82
C GLU A 66 8.99 -7.95 -9.32
N ALA A 67 9.54 -7.81 -8.11
CA ALA A 67 10.40 -8.82 -7.50
C ALA A 67 9.64 -10.12 -7.21
N TYR A 68 8.41 -10.04 -6.68
CA TYR A 68 7.58 -11.22 -6.42
C TYR A 68 7.25 -11.97 -7.70
N GLN A 69 6.82 -11.27 -8.76
CA GLN A 69 6.55 -11.88 -10.06
C GLN A 69 7.78 -12.53 -10.68
N ASN A 70 8.98 -11.96 -10.48
CA ASN A 70 10.22 -12.55 -10.99
C ASN A 70 10.60 -13.86 -10.28
N ILE A 71 10.29 -14.01 -8.98
CA ILE A 71 10.60 -15.22 -8.21
C ILE A 71 9.63 -16.36 -8.53
N TYR A 72 8.35 -16.05 -8.77
CA TYR A 72 7.29 -17.04 -8.98
C TYR A 72 6.90 -17.23 -10.45
N ARG A 73 7.75 -16.78 -11.38
CA ARG A 73 7.61 -17.04 -12.82
C ARG A 73 8.26 -18.36 -13.21
#